data_AF-A0A1Y6CZ80-F1
#
_entry.id   AF-A0A1Y6CZ80-F1
#
_cell.length_a   1.000
_cell.length_b   1.000
_cell.length_c   1.000
_cell.angle_alpha   90.00
_cell.angle_beta   90.00
_cell.angle_gamma   90.00
#
_symmetry.space_group_name_H-M   'P 1'
#
loop_
_entity.id
_entity.type
_entity.pdbx_description
1 polymer ?
#
loop_
_entity_poly.entity_id
_entity_poly.type
_entity_poly.pdbx_seq_one_letter_code
_entity_poly.pdbx_strand_id
1 'polypeptide(L)'
;MRSSIRLLAWAGLLAVAGTAAPAVPPTGTQVYANGYAQGGSNASFTWLNPGPLIYKVWVQIPAQGTASNAPYRVYPKGNPSGGTACTPDDPLTPCFEVPINQAARQKRWVQLTLNKDPETAWRFTKAGFVSVDASTVSPGETLGAAAAVFQDASPLAIGKTYQGGIIFYLNAAKSHGLIAAPTDQGTDSTWWNGAYLPVAAGPDNTAIGMGQANTEAIVAAQGAGGYAARLCYDLVIGKYTDWYLPSKDELNLMYTNIGPGAAAPLTNVGGFASALYWSSSGYQYDDRYAWGQGFGASGQSPTPKSYPFRVRAVRSF
;
A
#
# COMPACT_ATOMS: atom_id res chain seq x y z
N MET A 1 25.32 30.60 -54.36
CA MET A 1 24.55 29.36 -54.10
C MET A 1 24.78 28.94 -52.65
N ARG A 2 23.92 29.35 -51.73
CA ARG A 2 23.87 28.84 -50.34
C ARG A 2 22.44 28.30 -50.15
N SER A 3 22.30 26.98 -50.13
CA SER A 3 21.02 26.30 -49.99
C SER A 3 20.70 26.15 -48.50
N SER A 4 19.60 26.75 -48.09
CA SER A 4 19.06 26.69 -46.73
C SER A 4 18.21 25.42 -46.57
N ILE A 5 18.66 24.47 -45.76
CA ILE A 5 17.88 23.30 -45.37
C ILE A 5 16.85 23.73 -44.31
N ARG A 6 15.56 23.74 -44.69
CA ARG A 6 14.43 23.86 -43.77
C ARG A 6 14.13 22.47 -43.21
N LEU A 7 14.48 22.22 -41.95
CA LEU A 7 13.96 21.08 -41.20
C LEU A 7 12.54 21.40 -40.73
N LEU A 8 11.54 20.74 -41.33
CA LEU A 8 10.19 20.65 -40.77
C LEU A 8 10.24 19.77 -39.52
N ALA A 9 10.18 20.37 -38.34
CA ALA A 9 9.89 19.66 -37.11
C ALA A 9 8.38 19.37 -37.07
N TRP A 10 8.02 18.10 -37.28
CA TRP A 10 6.69 17.58 -37.01
C TRP A 10 6.43 17.64 -35.51
N ALA A 11 5.58 18.56 -35.08
CA ALA A 11 5.02 18.58 -33.73
C ALA A 11 3.99 17.46 -33.63
N GLY A 12 4.43 16.28 -33.16
CA GLY A 12 3.54 15.20 -32.74
C GLY A 12 2.76 15.65 -31.50
N LEU A 13 1.50 16.01 -31.69
CA LEU A 13 0.53 16.22 -30.61
C LEU A 13 0.36 14.87 -29.89
N LEU A 14 1.02 14.70 -28.75
CA LEU A 14 0.79 13.54 -27.88
C LEU A 14 -0.59 13.74 -27.24
N ALA A 15 -1.62 13.18 -27.86
CA ALA A 15 -2.93 13.07 -27.23
C ALA A 15 -2.76 12.17 -25.99
N VAL A 16 -2.84 12.76 -24.79
CA VAL A 16 -2.93 12.02 -23.54
C VAL A 16 -4.24 11.25 -23.60
N ALA A 17 -4.16 9.97 -23.99
CA ALA A 17 -5.26 9.05 -23.92
C ALA A 17 -5.75 9.01 -22.46
N GLY A 18 -6.94 9.55 -22.21
CA GLY A 18 -7.58 9.44 -20.91
C GLY A 18 -7.67 7.98 -20.53
N THR A 19 -7.10 7.62 -19.38
CA THR A 19 -7.08 6.25 -18.88
C THR A 19 -8.50 5.69 -18.87
N ALA A 20 -8.71 4.56 -19.55
CA ALA A 20 -10.01 3.91 -19.59
C ALA A 20 -10.40 3.48 -18.17
N ALA A 21 -11.60 3.91 -17.72
CA ALA A 21 -12.13 3.55 -16.41
C ALA A 21 -12.21 2.01 -16.22
N PRO A 22 -11.68 1.45 -15.12
CA PRO A 22 -11.57 0.01 -14.96
C PRO A 22 -12.93 -0.67 -14.74
N ALA A 23 -13.05 -1.92 -15.21
CA ALA A 23 -14.23 -2.76 -15.00
C ALA A 23 -14.17 -3.53 -13.66
N VAL A 24 -12.95 -3.76 -13.14
CA VAL A 24 -12.70 -4.43 -11.85
C VAL A 24 -12.65 -3.37 -10.74
N PRO A 25 -13.16 -3.68 -9.52
CA PRO A 25 -13.03 -2.78 -8.38
C PRO A 25 -11.58 -2.38 -8.09
N PRO A 26 -11.31 -1.08 -7.89
CA PRO A 26 -10.02 -0.61 -7.40
C PRO A 26 -9.68 -1.22 -6.04
N THR A 27 -8.39 -1.28 -5.72
CA THR A 27 -7.93 -1.72 -4.39
C THR A 27 -8.35 -0.72 -3.32
N GLY A 28 -9.01 -1.18 -2.26
CA GLY A 28 -9.42 -0.34 -1.15
C GLY A 28 -10.55 -0.97 -0.35
N THR A 29 -11.15 -0.19 0.54
CA THR A 29 -12.32 -0.63 1.30
C THR A 29 -13.59 -0.30 0.52
N GLN A 30 -14.37 -1.32 0.17
CA GLN A 30 -15.61 -1.17 -0.57
C GLN A 30 -16.80 -0.98 0.39
N VAL A 31 -17.65 0.00 0.07
CA VAL A 31 -18.91 0.31 0.77
C VAL A 31 -20.04 0.45 -0.25
N TYR A 32 -21.29 0.44 0.21
CA TYR A 32 -22.44 0.30 -0.69
C TYR A 32 -23.55 1.29 -0.37
N ALA A 33 -24.17 1.82 -1.43
CA ALA A 33 -25.44 2.52 -1.41
C ALA A 33 -26.13 2.20 -2.73
N ASN A 34 -27.02 1.21 -2.72
CA ASN A 34 -27.60 0.66 -3.95
C ASN A 34 -28.99 1.26 -4.19
N GLY A 35 -29.24 1.74 -5.40
CA GLY A 35 -30.57 2.15 -5.80
C GLY A 35 -30.60 2.97 -7.07
N TYR A 36 -31.82 3.30 -7.48
CA TYR A 36 -32.10 4.18 -8.61
C TYR A 36 -33.09 5.25 -8.17
N ALA A 37 -32.94 6.44 -8.72
CA ALA A 37 -33.83 7.55 -8.49
C ALA A 37 -34.11 8.28 -9.80
N GLN A 38 -35.36 8.73 -9.97
CA GLN A 38 -35.71 9.63 -11.06
C GLN A 38 -35.10 11.00 -10.80
N GLY A 39 -34.57 11.65 -11.84
CA GLY A 39 -34.11 13.04 -11.74
C GLY A 39 -35.22 13.98 -11.26
N GLY A 40 -34.83 15.05 -10.55
CA GLY A 40 -35.74 15.99 -9.92
C GLY A 40 -36.41 15.49 -8.63
N SER A 41 -36.21 14.22 -8.25
CA SER A 41 -36.68 13.72 -6.95
C SER A 41 -35.77 14.18 -5.80
N ASN A 42 -36.25 14.05 -4.56
CA ASN A 42 -35.49 14.35 -3.34
C ASN A 42 -34.64 13.16 -2.84
N ALA A 43 -34.48 12.11 -3.65
CA ALA A 43 -33.71 10.93 -3.28
C ALA A 43 -32.21 11.23 -3.23
N SER A 44 -31.53 10.65 -2.24
CA SER A 44 -30.10 10.78 -2.02
C SER A 44 -29.51 9.45 -1.55
N PHE A 45 -28.29 9.15 -2.00
CA PHE A 45 -27.54 7.95 -1.64
C PHE A 45 -26.21 8.38 -1.00
N THR A 46 -25.82 7.69 0.07
CA THR A 46 -24.66 8.08 0.89
C THR A 46 -23.75 6.88 1.17
N TRP A 47 -22.45 7.07 0.96
CA TRP A 47 -21.39 6.14 1.32
C TRP A 47 -20.57 6.72 2.48
N LEU A 48 -20.65 6.08 3.65
CA LEU A 48 -19.84 6.47 4.80
C LEU A 48 -18.37 6.09 4.57
N ASN A 49 -17.46 6.99 4.97
CA ASN A 49 -16.04 6.68 4.92
C ASN A 49 -15.70 5.55 5.94
N PRO A 50 -14.73 4.67 5.64
CA PRO A 50 -14.41 3.54 6.51
C PRO A 50 -13.53 3.92 7.72
N GLY A 51 -12.99 5.14 7.78
CA GLY A 51 -12.14 5.60 8.88
C GLY A 51 -11.32 6.85 8.50
N PRO A 52 -10.79 7.59 9.48
CA PRO A 52 -10.19 8.91 9.26
C PRO A 52 -8.78 8.85 8.61
N LEU A 53 -8.74 8.55 7.31
CA LEU A 53 -7.52 8.53 6.49
C LEU A 53 -7.62 9.48 5.30
N ILE A 54 -6.59 9.49 4.46
CA ILE A 54 -6.63 10.14 3.16
C ILE A 54 -7.07 9.10 2.13
N TYR A 55 -8.11 9.38 1.34
CA TYR A 55 -8.60 8.46 0.32
C TYR A 55 -8.69 9.09 -1.07
N LYS A 56 -8.28 8.33 -2.09
CA LYS A 56 -8.84 8.45 -3.43
C LYS A 56 -10.19 7.73 -3.43
N VAL A 57 -11.24 8.37 -3.93
CA VAL A 57 -12.61 7.81 -3.90
C VAL A 57 -13.02 7.39 -5.30
N TRP A 58 -13.47 6.15 -5.43
CA TRP A 58 -14.00 5.58 -6.66
C TRP A 58 -15.46 5.21 -6.48
N VAL A 59 -16.28 5.45 -7.50
CA VAL A 59 -17.71 5.07 -7.51
C VAL A 59 -17.97 4.12 -8.66
N GLN A 60 -18.79 3.09 -8.41
CA GLN A 60 -19.25 2.17 -9.43
C GLN A 60 -20.50 2.75 -10.09
N ILE A 61 -20.48 2.87 -11.42
CA ILE A 61 -21.64 3.32 -12.17
C ILE A 61 -22.50 2.11 -12.56
N PRO A 62 -23.74 1.99 -12.06
CA PRO A 62 -24.59 0.85 -12.38
C PRO A 62 -25.08 0.88 -13.82
N ALA A 63 -25.51 -0.28 -14.33
CA ALA A 63 -25.87 -0.46 -15.74
C ALA A 63 -27.06 0.38 -16.22
N GLN A 64 -27.95 0.80 -15.32
CA GLN A 64 -29.17 1.54 -15.65
C GLN A 64 -29.07 3.05 -15.33
N GLY A 65 -27.90 3.54 -14.90
CA GLY A 65 -27.70 4.98 -14.69
C GLY A 65 -27.63 5.72 -16.03
N THR A 66 -28.52 6.70 -16.23
CA THR A 66 -28.61 7.51 -17.46
C THR A 66 -28.35 8.99 -17.23
N ALA A 67 -28.19 9.44 -15.98
CA ALA A 67 -27.84 10.81 -15.65
C ALA A 67 -26.57 11.27 -16.38
N SER A 68 -26.69 12.29 -17.23
CA SER A 68 -25.56 12.85 -17.98
C SER A 68 -24.65 13.73 -17.11
N ASN A 69 -25.16 14.21 -15.98
CA ASN A 69 -24.47 15.11 -15.05
C ASN A 69 -24.82 14.80 -13.57
N ALA A 70 -24.55 13.58 -13.11
CA ALA A 70 -24.82 13.17 -11.73
C ALA A 70 -23.90 13.91 -10.74
N PRO A 71 -24.44 14.64 -9.74
CA PRO A 71 -23.65 15.49 -8.83
C PRO A 71 -23.10 14.69 -7.64
N TYR A 72 -22.02 13.93 -7.85
CA TYR A 72 -21.37 13.28 -6.70
C TYR A 72 -20.71 14.34 -5.82
N ARG A 73 -20.95 14.30 -4.51
CA ARG A 73 -20.39 15.24 -3.55
C ARG A 73 -19.57 14.54 -2.50
N VAL A 74 -18.38 15.08 -2.24
CA VAL A 74 -17.47 14.59 -1.21
C VAL A 74 -17.51 15.55 -0.03
N TYR A 75 -17.80 15.03 1.16
CA TYR A 75 -17.86 15.75 2.44
C TYR A 75 -16.79 15.20 3.38
N PRO A 76 -15.51 15.64 3.29
CA PRO A 76 -14.42 15.02 4.04
C PRO A 76 -14.58 15.17 5.56
N LYS A 77 -15.21 16.28 6.02
CA LYS A 77 -15.38 16.58 7.44
C LYS A 77 -16.83 16.40 7.96
N GLY A 78 -17.74 15.93 7.10
CA GLY A 78 -19.18 15.86 7.41
C GLY A 78 -19.97 17.03 6.80
N ASN A 79 -21.24 17.13 7.17
CA ASN A 79 -22.17 18.11 6.59
C ASN A 79 -22.05 19.49 7.28
N PRO A 80 -22.21 20.61 6.56
CA PRO A 80 -22.31 21.92 7.17
C PRO A 80 -23.47 22.01 8.14
N SER A 81 -23.21 22.56 9.32
CA SER A 81 -24.26 22.92 10.28
C SER A 81 -25.19 23.97 9.65
N GLY A 82 -26.50 23.71 9.61
CA GLY A 82 -27.50 24.67 9.15
C GLY A 82 -27.98 24.52 7.69
N GLY A 83 -27.57 23.48 6.96
CA GLY A 83 -28.09 23.22 5.61
C GLY A 83 -27.51 24.11 4.51
N THR A 84 -26.34 24.69 4.74
CA THR A 84 -25.62 25.51 3.75
C THR A 84 -25.29 24.71 2.49
N ALA A 85 -25.27 25.40 1.34
CA ALA A 85 -24.90 24.81 0.05
C ALA A 85 -23.48 24.21 0.08
N CYS A 86 -23.27 23.15 -0.69
CA CYS A 86 -21.95 22.52 -0.88
C CYS A 86 -20.94 23.57 -1.40
N THR A 87 -19.95 23.91 -0.58
CA THR A 87 -18.89 24.86 -0.96
C THR A 87 -17.51 24.32 -0.59
N PRO A 88 -16.52 24.36 -1.51
CA PRO A 88 -15.15 23.95 -1.21
C PRO A 88 -14.45 24.83 -0.17
N ASP A 89 -14.88 26.09 -0.03
CA ASP A 89 -14.19 27.11 0.78
C ASP A 89 -14.64 27.14 2.25
N ASP A 90 -15.59 26.28 2.66
CA ASP A 90 -16.01 26.18 4.07
C ASP A 90 -14.85 25.63 4.92
N PRO A 91 -14.35 26.40 5.92
CA PRO A 91 -13.21 25.98 6.73
C PRO A 91 -13.51 24.78 7.65
N LEU A 92 -14.77 24.62 8.05
CA LEU A 92 -15.22 23.59 8.99
C LEU A 92 -15.69 22.33 8.27
N THR A 93 -16.47 22.50 7.20
CA THR A 93 -17.20 21.43 6.50
C THR A 93 -17.13 21.62 4.99
N PRO A 94 -15.92 21.59 4.38
CA PRO A 94 -15.77 21.77 2.95
C PRO A 94 -16.48 20.65 2.20
N CYS A 95 -17.10 20.99 1.08
CA CYS A 95 -17.78 20.06 0.20
C CYS A 95 -17.34 20.25 -1.24
N PHE A 96 -17.11 19.14 -1.94
CA PHE A 96 -16.61 19.13 -3.31
C PHE A 96 -17.56 18.39 -4.23
N GLU A 97 -18.12 19.07 -5.22
CA GLU A 97 -18.96 18.45 -6.24
C GLU A 97 -18.13 17.99 -7.44
N VAL A 98 -18.35 16.76 -7.86
CA VAL A 98 -17.71 16.10 -8.99
C VAL A 98 -18.80 15.53 -9.91
N PRO A 99 -19.18 16.26 -10.97
CA PRO A 99 -20.17 15.78 -11.91
C PRO A 99 -19.67 14.58 -12.70
N ILE A 100 -20.47 13.51 -12.77
CA ILE A 100 -20.17 12.30 -13.55
C ILE A 100 -21.29 12.03 -14.57
N ASN A 101 -20.90 11.80 -15.82
CA ASN A 101 -21.80 11.28 -16.84
C ASN A 101 -21.95 9.76 -16.68
N GLN A 102 -23.06 9.33 -16.05
CA GLN A 102 -23.35 7.93 -15.83
C GLN A 102 -23.67 7.20 -17.13
N ALA A 103 -24.42 7.83 -18.04
CA ALA A 103 -24.77 7.24 -19.34
C ALA A 103 -23.53 6.81 -20.14
N ALA A 104 -22.44 7.58 -20.06
CA ALA A 104 -21.18 7.29 -20.76
C ALA A 104 -20.24 6.33 -20.00
N ARG A 105 -20.57 5.97 -18.74
CA ARG A 105 -19.64 5.26 -17.83
C ARG A 105 -20.24 4.02 -17.18
N GLN A 106 -21.40 3.56 -17.64
CA GLN A 106 -22.09 2.36 -17.13
C GLN A 106 -21.16 1.16 -16.99
N LYS A 107 -21.32 0.40 -15.89
CA LYS A 107 -20.55 -0.81 -15.55
C LYS A 107 -19.05 -0.57 -15.36
N ARG A 108 -18.64 0.68 -15.09
CA ARG A 108 -17.24 1.03 -14.82
C ARG A 108 -17.08 1.68 -13.45
N TRP A 109 -15.86 1.61 -12.94
CA TRP A 109 -15.41 2.37 -11.79
C TRP A 109 -14.85 3.72 -12.23
N VAL A 110 -15.30 4.80 -11.60
CA VAL A 110 -14.85 6.16 -11.93
C VAL A 110 -14.30 6.81 -10.67
N GLN A 111 -13.06 7.31 -10.74
CA GLN A 111 -12.48 8.10 -9.66
C GLN A 111 -13.16 9.47 -9.62
N LEU A 112 -13.50 9.92 -8.42
CA LEU A 112 -13.88 11.31 -8.20
C LEU A 112 -12.61 12.16 -8.19
N THR A 113 -12.51 13.11 -9.13
CA THR A 113 -11.32 13.94 -9.31
C THR A 113 -11.70 15.41 -9.45
N LEU A 114 -10.93 16.30 -8.84
CA LEU A 114 -11.01 17.73 -9.08
C LEU A 114 -10.14 18.07 -10.30
N ASN A 115 -10.66 18.87 -11.23
CA ASN A 115 -9.94 19.29 -12.44
C ASN A 115 -9.31 18.14 -13.25
N LYS A 116 -9.89 16.92 -13.16
CA LYS A 116 -9.37 15.68 -13.77
C LYS A 116 -8.00 15.25 -13.25
N ASP A 117 -7.58 15.73 -12.07
CA ASP A 117 -6.32 15.34 -11.44
C ASP A 117 -6.41 13.92 -10.84
N PRO A 118 -5.64 12.93 -11.34
CA PRO A 118 -5.63 11.58 -10.81
C PRO A 118 -5.08 11.48 -9.37
N GLU A 119 -4.38 12.51 -8.89
CA GLU A 119 -3.88 12.59 -7.52
C GLU A 119 -4.89 13.19 -6.54
N THR A 120 -6.09 13.56 -7.01
CA THR A 120 -7.17 14.03 -6.12
C THR A 120 -7.44 13.00 -5.03
N ALA A 121 -7.21 13.40 -3.79
CA ALA A 121 -7.53 12.64 -2.59
C ALA A 121 -7.98 13.59 -1.48
N TRP A 122 -8.84 13.10 -0.59
CA TRP A 122 -9.37 13.89 0.52
C TRP A 122 -9.02 13.27 1.86
N ARG A 123 -8.68 14.11 2.83
CA ARG A 123 -8.51 13.70 4.23
C ARG A 123 -9.87 13.67 4.92
N PHE A 124 -10.35 12.48 5.24
CA PHE A 124 -11.62 12.28 5.92
C PHE A 124 -11.48 12.34 7.45
N THR A 125 -12.51 12.85 8.12
CA THR A 125 -12.76 12.64 9.54
C THR A 125 -13.75 11.50 9.73
N LYS A 126 -14.00 11.07 10.98
CA LYS A 126 -15.01 10.04 11.28
C LYS A 126 -16.41 10.41 10.76
N ALA A 127 -16.73 11.70 10.66
CA ALA A 127 -18.04 12.18 10.20
C ALA A 127 -18.15 12.30 8.67
N GLY A 128 -17.07 12.10 7.92
CA GLY A 128 -17.08 12.34 6.48
C GLY A 128 -17.80 11.27 5.66
N PHE A 129 -18.25 11.63 4.47
CA PHE A 129 -18.98 10.72 3.57
C PHE A 129 -18.92 11.22 2.12
N VAL A 130 -19.38 10.38 1.20
CA VAL A 130 -19.68 10.76 -0.19
C VAL A 130 -21.17 10.59 -0.41
N SER A 131 -21.80 11.47 -1.17
CA SER A 131 -23.20 11.31 -1.56
C SER A 131 -23.43 11.61 -3.04
N VAL A 132 -24.61 11.22 -3.52
CA VAL A 132 -25.16 11.68 -4.80
C VAL A 132 -26.66 11.79 -4.64
N ASP A 133 -27.25 12.87 -5.14
CA ASP A 133 -28.69 13.10 -5.08
C ASP A 133 -29.28 13.42 -6.46
N ALA A 134 -30.58 13.18 -6.58
CA ALA A 134 -31.29 13.31 -7.84
C ALA A 134 -31.87 14.72 -8.06
N SER A 135 -31.75 15.64 -7.10
CA SER A 135 -32.52 16.89 -7.10
C SER A 135 -32.17 17.81 -8.28
N THR A 136 -30.91 17.80 -8.71
CA THR A 136 -30.43 18.60 -9.85
C THR A 136 -30.28 17.79 -11.15
N VAL A 137 -30.60 16.49 -11.12
CA VAL A 137 -30.61 15.62 -12.31
C VAL A 137 -31.88 15.87 -13.12
N SER A 138 -31.79 15.82 -14.45
CA SER A 138 -32.95 16.11 -15.32
C SER A 138 -34.09 15.09 -15.09
N PRO A 139 -35.37 15.50 -15.01
CA PRO A 139 -36.48 14.57 -14.70
C PRO A 139 -36.69 13.38 -15.65
N GLY A 140 -36.16 13.45 -16.86
CA GLY A 140 -36.17 12.35 -17.83
C GLY A 140 -34.99 11.37 -17.69
N GLU A 141 -34.04 11.64 -16.80
CA GLU A 141 -32.87 10.81 -16.54
C GLU A 141 -33.05 9.99 -15.25
N THR A 142 -32.29 8.90 -15.14
CA THR A 142 -32.23 8.04 -13.96
C THR A 142 -30.86 8.14 -13.34
N LEU A 143 -30.80 8.56 -12.09
CA LEU A 143 -29.62 8.49 -11.25
C LEU A 143 -29.49 7.08 -10.68
N GLY A 144 -28.33 6.45 -10.85
CA GLY A 144 -28.01 5.18 -10.21
C GLY A 144 -26.90 5.29 -9.16
N ALA A 145 -27.05 4.56 -8.06
CA ALA A 145 -26.03 4.41 -7.02
C ALA A 145 -25.75 2.91 -6.80
N ALA A 146 -24.47 2.58 -6.58
CA ALA A 146 -24.02 1.22 -6.33
C ALA A 146 -22.89 1.19 -5.27
N ALA A 147 -21.78 0.50 -5.52
CA ALA A 147 -20.64 0.49 -4.63
C ALA A 147 -19.76 1.75 -4.77
N ALA A 148 -19.03 2.08 -3.70
CA ALA A 148 -17.89 3.00 -3.72
C ALA A 148 -16.67 2.32 -3.08
N VAL A 149 -15.47 2.69 -3.52
CA VAL A 149 -14.20 2.22 -2.95
C VAL A 149 -13.42 3.41 -2.42
N PHE A 150 -13.02 3.32 -1.15
CA PHE A 150 -12.10 4.25 -0.50
C PHE A 150 -10.69 3.62 -0.54
N GLN A 151 -9.87 4.10 -1.47
CA GLN A 151 -8.49 3.65 -1.65
C GLN A 151 -7.56 4.49 -0.76
N ASP A 152 -6.89 3.86 0.21
CA ASP A 152 -5.94 4.57 1.10
C ASP A 152 -4.84 5.23 0.26
N ALA A 153 -4.77 6.55 0.35
CA ALA A 153 -3.81 7.43 -0.30
C ALA A 153 -2.97 8.18 0.74
N SER A 154 -2.99 7.73 2.00
CA SER A 154 -2.14 8.29 3.04
C SER A 154 -0.68 8.00 2.68
N PRO A 155 0.21 9.01 2.71
CA PRO A 155 1.61 8.85 2.34
C PRO A 155 2.25 7.65 3.01
N LEU A 156 3.04 6.89 2.25
CA LEU A 156 3.86 5.83 2.81
C LEU A 156 4.98 6.46 3.65
N ALA A 157 5.17 5.95 4.85
CA ALA A 157 6.17 6.43 5.79
C ALA A 157 6.71 5.25 6.61
N ILE A 158 7.99 5.34 6.99
CA ILE A 158 8.63 4.40 7.90
C ILE A 158 7.85 4.40 9.23
N GLY A 159 7.62 3.22 9.79
CA GLY A 159 6.84 2.98 11.00
C GLY A 159 5.33 2.84 10.78
N LYS A 160 4.81 3.15 9.58
CA LYS A 160 3.38 2.99 9.27
C LYS A 160 3.03 1.51 9.05
N THR A 161 1.91 1.07 9.61
CA THR A 161 1.31 -0.23 9.27
C THR A 161 0.81 -0.21 7.81
N TYR A 162 1.30 -1.13 7.00
CA TYR A 162 0.97 -1.25 5.59
C TYR A 162 1.08 -2.71 5.13
N GLN A 163 0.10 -3.17 4.35
CA GLN A 163 0.08 -4.52 3.76
C GLN A 163 0.48 -5.65 4.72
N GLY A 164 -0.11 -5.67 5.92
CA GLY A 164 0.07 -6.74 6.90
C GLY A 164 1.27 -6.60 7.83
N GLY A 165 2.11 -5.57 7.69
CA GLY A 165 3.25 -5.33 8.56
C GLY A 165 3.60 -3.86 8.71
N ILE A 166 4.86 -3.56 9.07
CA ILE A 166 5.36 -2.21 9.35
C ILE A 166 6.42 -1.83 8.31
N ILE A 167 6.25 -0.68 7.64
CA ILE A 167 7.25 -0.19 6.68
C ILE A 167 8.53 0.17 7.43
N PHE A 168 9.67 -0.40 7.05
CA PHE A 168 10.98 -0.02 7.62
C PHE A 168 11.95 0.55 6.60
N TYR A 169 11.63 0.44 5.31
CA TYR A 169 12.41 0.99 4.22
C TYR A 169 11.49 1.48 3.10
N LEU A 170 11.85 2.60 2.49
CA LEU A 170 11.23 3.14 1.28
C LEU A 170 12.34 3.55 0.31
N ASN A 171 12.11 3.31 -0.98
CA ASN A 171 12.96 3.88 -2.02
C ASN A 171 12.80 5.41 -2.09
N ALA A 172 13.67 6.07 -2.86
CA ALA A 172 13.63 7.54 -3.01
C ALA A 172 12.28 8.06 -3.53
N ALA A 173 11.60 7.30 -4.37
CA ALA A 173 10.30 7.64 -4.93
C ALA A 173 9.12 7.39 -3.96
N LYS A 174 9.36 6.72 -2.81
CA LYS A 174 8.35 6.26 -1.85
C LYS A 174 7.23 5.41 -2.45
N SER A 175 7.50 4.76 -3.59
CA SER A 175 6.56 3.88 -4.30
C SER A 175 6.77 2.40 -3.95
N HIS A 176 8.01 2.04 -3.59
CA HIS A 176 8.40 0.68 -3.21
C HIS A 176 9.16 0.69 -1.90
N GLY A 177 9.12 -0.43 -1.20
CA GLY A 177 9.77 -0.52 0.11
C GLY A 177 9.82 -1.94 0.66
N LEU A 178 10.25 -2.02 1.92
CA LEU A 178 10.29 -3.26 2.68
C LEU A 178 9.41 -3.14 3.93
N ILE A 179 8.72 -4.23 4.24
CA ILE A 179 7.76 -4.37 5.32
C ILE A 179 8.23 -5.47 6.25
N ALA A 180 8.36 -5.16 7.54
CA ALA A 180 8.64 -6.12 8.59
C ALA A 180 7.32 -6.74 9.07
N ALA A 181 7.34 -8.03 9.39
CA ALA A 181 6.21 -8.67 10.07
C ALA A 181 5.90 -7.94 11.40
N PRO A 182 4.64 -7.91 11.86
CA PRO A 182 4.26 -7.19 13.07
C PRO A 182 4.79 -7.86 14.34
N THR A 183 5.13 -9.15 14.30
CA THR A 183 5.64 -9.95 15.42
C THR A 183 6.72 -10.91 14.98
N ASP A 184 7.51 -11.45 15.91
CA ASP A 184 8.50 -12.49 15.64
C ASP A 184 7.82 -13.81 15.25
N GLN A 185 8.37 -14.52 14.26
CA GLN A 185 7.90 -15.82 13.79
C GLN A 185 8.47 -16.97 14.62
N GLY A 186 9.58 -16.73 15.33
CA GLY A 186 10.20 -17.69 16.22
C GLY A 186 11.13 -17.00 17.20
N THR A 187 11.25 -17.55 18.42
CA THR A 187 12.14 -17.04 19.47
C THR A 187 13.43 -17.83 19.62
N ASP A 188 13.41 -19.11 19.23
CA ASP A 188 14.48 -20.07 19.45
C ASP A 188 14.73 -20.90 18.19
N SER A 189 14.93 -20.21 17.06
CA SER A 189 15.11 -20.85 15.75
C SER A 189 16.57 -20.89 15.36
N THR A 190 17.00 -22.03 14.83
CA THR A 190 18.35 -22.16 14.28
C THR A 190 18.35 -21.84 12.78
N TRP A 191 19.51 -21.47 12.24
CA TRP A 191 19.65 -21.15 10.83
C TRP A 191 19.79 -22.42 9.95
N TRP A 192 20.37 -23.46 10.52
CA TRP A 192 20.59 -24.78 9.90
C TRP A 192 19.48 -25.81 10.20
N ASN A 193 19.57 -26.96 9.53
CA ASN A 193 18.67 -28.10 9.61
C ASN A 193 19.48 -29.40 9.73
N GLY A 194 20.50 -29.41 10.58
CA GLY A 194 21.35 -30.59 10.82
C GLY A 194 22.56 -30.76 9.88
N ALA A 195 22.76 -29.87 8.90
CA ALA A 195 23.92 -29.89 8.02
C ALA A 195 24.45 -28.47 7.73
N TYR A 196 25.77 -28.34 7.56
CA TYR A 196 26.43 -27.11 7.13
C TYR A 196 26.51 -27.08 5.61
N LEU A 197 25.54 -26.40 4.98
CA LEU A 197 25.49 -26.26 3.53
C LEU A 197 26.06 -24.90 3.09
N PRO A 198 26.80 -24.85 1.97
CA PRO A 198 27.24 -23.61 1.33
C PRO A 198 26.02 -22.99 0.64
N VAL A 199 25.21 -22.27 1.40
CA VAL A 199 24.04 -21.60 0.83
C VAL A 199 24.41 -20.18 0.42
N ALA A 200 24.36 -19.94 -0.90
CA ALA A 200 24.42 -18.64 -1.56
C ALA A 200 25.31 -17.60 -0.86
N ALA A 201 26.62 -17.88 -0.79
CA ALA A 201 27.65 -16.88 -0.56
C ALA A 201 28.02 -16.19 -1.89
N GLY A 202 27.02 -15.66 -2.61
CA GLY A 202 27.29 -14.69 -3.66
C GLY A 202 27.92 -13.44 -3.04
N PRO A 203 28.74 -12.67 -3.78
CA PRO A 203 29.42 -11.48 -3.24
C PRO A 203 28.46 -10.45 -2.62
N ASP A 204 27.20 -10.47 -3.06
CA ASP A 204 26.17 -9.52 -2.63
C ASP A 204 25.17 -10.10 -1.63
N ASN A 205 25.37 -11.29 -1.04
CA ASN A 205 24.35 -11.95 -0.20
C ASN A 205 23.90 -11.16 1.05
N THR A 206 24.60 -10.08 1.40
CA THR A 206 24.27 -9.19 2.52
C THR A 206 23.36 -8.04 2.14
N ALA A 207 23.33 -7.68 0.86
CA ALA A 207 22.78 -6.41 0.37
C ALA A 207 21.25 -6.29 0.56
N ILE A 208 20.77 -5.06 0.54
CA ILE A 208 19.33 -4.76 0.50
C ILE A 208 18.73 -5.35 -0.79
N GLY A 209 17.61 -6.07 -0.66
CA GLY A 209 16.94 -6.77 -1.76
C GLY A 209 17.32 -8.24 -1.89
N MET A 210 18.31 -8.73 -1.14
CA MET A 210 18.80 -10.10 -1.25
C MET A 210 18.12 -11.09 -0.32
N GLY A 211 17.31 -10.63 0.64
CA GLY A 211 16.69 -11.50 1.63
C GLY A 211 15.83 -12.61 1.02
N GLN A 212 15.06 -12.28 -0.02
CA GLN A 212 14.20 -13.24 -0.72
C GLN A 212 15.01 -14.33 -1.41
N ALA A 213 15.94 -13.94 -2.29
CA ALA A 213 16.77 -14.89 -3.04
C ALA A 213 17.60 -15.79 -2.10
N ASN A 214 18.13 -15.23 -1.02
CA ASN A 214 18.82 -16.01 0.00
C ASN A 214 17.89 -17.02 0.67
N THR A 215 16.69 -16.60 1.07
CA THR A 215 15.70 -17.47 1.74
C THR A 215 15.30 -18.64 0.85
N GLU A 216 15.01 -18.37 -0.43
CA GLU A 216 14.69 -19.39 -1.43
C GLU A 216 15.85 -20.39 -1.59
N ALA A 217 17.09 -19.90 -1.68
CA ALA A 217 18.28 -20.75 -1.76
C ALA A 217 18.48 -21.61 -0.49
N ILE A 218 18.25 -21.06 0.71
CA ILE A 218 18.33 -21.81 1.97
C ILE A 218 17.27 -22.91 1.99
N VAL A 219 16.03 -22.59 1.62
CA VAL A 219 14.93 -23.56 1.64
C VAL A 219 15.17 -24.68 0.63
N ALA A 220 15.65 -24.34 -0.56
CA ALA A 220 16.01 -25.32 -1.59
C ALA A 220 17.16 -26.24 -1.14
N ALA A 221 18.19 -25.70 -0.49
CA ALA A 221 19.34 -26.46 -0.05
C ALA A 221 19.02 -27.37 1.16
N GLN A 222 18.28 -26.87 2.14
CA GLN A 222 18.04 -27.58 3.40
C GLN A 222 16.84 -28.53 3.37
N GLY A 223 15.94 -28.36 2.41
CA GLY A 223 14.75 -29.20 2.27
C GLY A 223 13.76 -29.03 3.43
N ALA A 224 13.01 -30.10 3.72
CA ALA A 224 12.01 -30.11 4.78
C ALA A 224 12.67 -30.08 6.17
N GLY A 225 12.12 -29.25 7.08
CA GLY A 225 12.61 -29.13 8.44
C GLY A 225 12.15 -27.84 9.11
N GLY A 226 12.58 -27.63 10.35
CA GLY A 226 12.28 -26.42 11.14
C GLY A 226 13.53 -25.56 11.32
N TYR A 227 13.63 -24.47 10.56
CA TYR A 227 14.75 -23.51 10.63
C TYR A 227 14.27 -22.11 10.24
N ALA A 228 15.08 -21.10 10.57
CA ALA A 228 14.70 -19.69 10.48
C ALA A 228 14.15 -19.27 9.12
N ALA A 229 14.81 -19.65 8.02
CA ALA A 229 14.38 -19.32 6.66
C ALA A 229 13.03 -19.97 6.31
N ARG A 230 12.80 -21.23 6.74
CA ARG A 230 11.55 -21.94 6.50
C ARG A 230 10.36 -21.29 7.20
N LEU A 231 10.55 -20.80 8.43
CA LEU A 231 9.51 -20.09 9.19
C LEU A 231 9.00 -18.85 8.44
N CYS A 232 9.89 -18.11 7.79
CA CYS A 232 9.49 -16.97 6.97
C CYS A 232 8.88 -17.40 5.64
N TYR A 233 9.46 -18.41 4.97
CA TYR A 233 9.03 -18.87 3.65
C TYR A 233 7.60 -19.44 3.65
N ASP A 234 7.23 -20.19 4.69
CA ASP A 234 5.88 -20.76 4.83
C ASP A 234 4.87 -19.75 5.43
N LEU A 235 5.30 -18.53 5.79
CA LEU A 235 4.48 -17.58 6.53
C LEU A 235 3.35 -17.01 5.68
N VAL A 236 2.15 -16.98 6.27
CA VAL A 236 0.98 -16.31 5.71
C VAL A 236 0.45 -15.30 6.72
N ILE A 237 0.43 -14.02 6.35
CA ILE A 237 -0.19 -12.95 7.16
C ILE A 237 -1.30 -12.30 6.32
N GLY A 238 -2.55 -12.56 6.69
CA GLY A 238 -3.70 -12.13 5.91
C GLY A 238 -3.71 -12.78 4.53
N LYS A 239 -3.52 -11.98 3.48
CA LYS A 239 -3.46 -12.43 2.08
C LYS A 239 -2.03 -12.54 1.50
N TYR A 240 -1.02 -12.19 2.29
CA TYR A 240 0.38 -12.14 1.84
C TYR A 240 1.11 -13.43 2.18
N THR A 241 1.77 -14.03 1.19
CA THR A 241 2.44 -15.35 1.22
C THR A 241 3.89 -15.26 0.76
N ASP A 242 4.39 -14.04 0.54
CA ASP A 242 5.67 -13.68 -0.07
C ASP A 242 6.69 -13.19 0.98
N TRP A 243 6.63 -13.77 2.18
CA TRP A 243 7.51 -13.43 3.29
C TRP A 243 8.84 -14.20 3.22
N TYR A 244 9.93 -13.57 3.68
CA TYR A 244 11.26 -14.14 3.66
C TYR A 244 12.10 -13.70 4.85
N LEU A 245 13.21 -14.41 5.10
CA LEU A 245 14.18 -14.04 6.12
C LEU A 245 15.08 -12.90 5.58
N PRO A 246 15.18 -11.76 6.29
CA PRO A 246 15.85 -10.56 5.77
C PRO A 246 17.34 -10.81 5.54
N SER A 247 17.93 -10.16 4.54
CA SER A 247 19.39 -10.08 4.43
C SER A 247 19.99 -9.32 5.62
N LYS A 248 21.30 -9.43 5.79
CA LYS A 248 22.05 -8.72 6.83
C LYS A 248 21.74 -7.22 6.83
N ASP A 249 21.76 -6.57 5.66
CA ASP A 249 21.58 -5.12 5.59
C ASP A 249 20.11 -4.71 5.74
N GLU A 250 19.15 -5.54 5.31
CA GLU A 250 17.71 -5.36 5.58
C GLU A 250 17.39 -5.45 7.08
N LEU A 251 18.01 -6.41 7.77
CA LEU A 251 17.86 -6.58 9.22
C LEU A 251 18.45 -5.40 9.99
N ASN A 252 19.57 -4.84 9.50
CA ASN A 252 20.13 -3.62 10.05
C ASN A 252 19.17 -2.43 9.86
N LEU A 253 18.52 -2.30 8.69
CA LEU A 253 17.50 -1.26 8.48
C LEU A 253 16.33 -1.39 9.45
N MET A 254 15.88 -2.61 9.77
CA MET A 254 14.87 -2.81 10.81
C MET A 254 15.37 -2.28 12.16
N TYR A 255 16.60 -2.61 12.56
CA TYR A 255 17.19 -2.10 13.80
C TYR A 255 17.22 -0.56 13.85
N THR A 256 17.68 0.10 12.77
CA THR A 256 17.88 1.56 12.74
C THR A 256 16.62 2.37 12.47
N ASN A 257 15.59 1.81 11.84
CA ASN A 257 14.44 2.60 11.38
C ASN A 257 13.16 2.32 12.17
N ILE A 258 12.99 1.12 12.70
CA ILE A 258 11.81 0.72 13.49
C ILE A 258 12.16 -0.07 14.76
N GLY A 259 13.44 -0.34 15.00
CA GLY A 259 13.95 -1.08 16.15
C GLY A 259 14.52 -0.17 17.25
N PRO A 260 15.24 -0.73 18.22
CA PRO A 260 15.82 0.01 19.33
C PRO A 260 16.83 1.08 18.92
N GLY A 261 17.44 0.95 17.73
CA GLY A 261 18.32 1.97 17.17
C GLY A 261 17.61 3.15 16.51
N ALA A 262 16.28 3.10 16.37
CA ALA A 262 15.52 4.15 15.70
C ALA A 262 15.37 5.42 16.54
N ALA A 263 15.52 6.56 15.88
CA ALA A 263 15.25 7.86 16.47
C ALA A 263 13.76 8.03 16.79
N ALA A 264 13.45 8.82 17.82
CA ALA A 264 12.08 9.18 18.15
C ALA A 264 11.38 9.88 16.95
N PRO A 265 10.09 9.63 16.72
CA PRO A 265 9.15 8.85 17.55
C PRO A 265 9.13 7.34 17.21
N LEU A 266 10.03 6.85 16.36
CA LEU A 266 10.02 5.48 15.85
C LEU A 266 10.80 4.48 16.71
N THR A 267 11.35 4.91 17.84
CA THR A 267 12.13 4.08 18.74
C THR A 267 11.37 2.81 19.11
N ASN A 268 11.86 1.69 18.57
CA ASN A 268 11.32 0.35 18.72
C ASN A 268 9.82 0.16 18.41
N VAL A 269 9.25 0.93 17.46
CA VAL A 269 7.84 0.74 17.03
C VAL A 269 7.58 -0.65 16.43
N GLY A 270 8.62 -1.34 15.94
CA GLY A 270 8.54 -2.73 15.49
C GLY A 270 8.44 -3.78 16.60
N GLY A 271 8.56 -3.36 17.88
CA GLY A 271 8.38 -4.23 19.04
C GLY A 271 9.44 -5.32 19.14
N PHE A 272 10.69 -5.02 18.80
CA PHE A 272 11.77 -6.00 18.88
C PHE A 272 12.23 -6.20 20.32
N ALA A 273 12.42 -7.46 20.70
CA ALA A 273 13.08 -7.82 21.95
C ALA A 273 14.59 -7.52 21.90
N SER A 274 15.18 -7.25 23.07
CA SER A 274 16.64 -7.14 23.24
C SER A 274 17.30 -8.52 23.14
N ALA A 275 17.52 -8.99 21.90
CA ALA A 275 18.01 -10.33 21.60
C ALA A 275 18.74 -10.34 20.23
N LEU A 276 19.28 -11.51 19.86
CA LEU A 276 19.83 -11.74 18.52
C LEU A 276 18.73 -12.18 17.55
N TYR A 277 18.83 -11.72 16.31
CA TYR A 277 17.95 -12.06 15.20
C TYR A 277 18.75 -12.60 14.03
N TRP A 278 18.23 -13.65 13.40
CA TRP A 278 18.85 -14.22 12.20
C TRP A 278 18.58 -13.35 10.97
N SER A 279 19.62 -13.19 10.15
CA SER A 279 19.48 -12.83 8.74
C SER A 279 19.60 -14.06 7.84
N SER A 280 19.23 -13.95 6.57
CA SER A 280 19.43 -14.97 5.54
C SER A 280 20.84 -14.95 4.93
N SER A 281 21.70 -14.02 5.35
CA SER A 281 23.06 -13.90 4.81
C SER A 281 24.01 -14.89 5.48
N GLY A 282 24.55 -15.82 4.70
CA GLY A 282 25.63 -16.73 5.13
C GLY A 282 26.96 -15.99 5.28
N TYR A 283 27.85 -16.51 6.13
CA TYR A 283 29.19 -15.96 6.28
C TYR A 283 30.14 -16.54 5.22
N GLN A 284 30.65 -15.67 4.35
CA GLN A 284 31.40 -16.08 3.14
C GLN A 284 32.70 -16.85 3.39
N TYR A 285 33.24 -16.82 4.61
CA TYR A 285 34.52 -17.47 4.94
C TYR A 285 34.36 -18.80 5.69
N ASP A 286 33.15 -19.11 6.20
CA ASP A 286 32.89 -20.35 6.95
C ASP A 286 31.40 -20.71 6.93
N ASP A 287 31.08 -21.84 6.28
CA ASP A 287 29.72 -22.35 6.12
C ASP A 287 29.04 -22.74 7.44
N ARG A 288 29.77 -22.77 8.56
CA ARG A 288 29.22 -22.98 9.90
C ARG A 288 28.56 -21.74 10.49
N TYR A 289 28.80 -20.57 9.89
CA TYR A 289 28.37 -19.28 10.41
C TYR A 289 27.39 -18.57 9.47
N ALA A 290 26.49 -17.79 10.06
CA ALA A 290 25.62 -16.85 9.36
C ALA A 290 25.59 -15.52 10.12
N TRP A 291 25.09 -14.47 9.49
CA TRP A 291 25.02 -13.15 10.11
C TRP A 291 23.80 -13.04 11.04
N GLY A 292 24.05 -12.67 12.29
CA GLY A 292 23.03 -12.26 13.26
C GLY A 292 23.15 -10.77 13.58
N GLN A 293 22.03 -10.14 13.94
CA GLN A 293 21.94 -8.76 14.42
C GLN A 293 21.52 -8.75 15.88
N GLY A 294 22.28 -8.07 16.73
CA GLY A 294 21.89 -7.79 18.12
C GLY A 294 20.98 -6.58 18.21
N PHE A 295 19.75 -6.78 18.68
CA PHE A 295 18.80 -5.69 18.96
C PHE A 295 18.98 -5.11 20.36
N GLY A 296 19.80 -5.73 21.22
CA GLY A 296 20.18 -5.18 22.54
C GLY A 296 21.46 -4.34 22.56
N ALA A 297 22.33 -4.48 21.55
CA ALA A 297 23.67 -3.88 21.54
C ALA A 297 24.16 -3.46 20.14
N SER A 298 23.25 -3.22 19.19
CA SER A 298 23.46 -2.72 17.80
C SER A 298 24.38 -3.49 16.84
N GLY A 299 25.20 -4.42 17.32
CA GLY A 299 26.22 -5.09 16.51
C GLY A 299 25.71 -6.21 15.60
N GLN A 300 26.41 -6.40 14.48
CA GLN A 300 26.26 -7.58 13.61
C GLN A 300 27.49 -8.47 13.72
N SER A 301 27.29 -9.78 13.75
CA SER A 301 28.39 -10.73 13.91
C SER A 301 28.10 -12.05 13.20
N PRO A 302 29.10 -12.71 12.59
CA PRO A 302 29.00 -14.10 12.22
C PRO A 302 28.78 -14.94 13.48
N THR A 303 27.75 -15.78 13.47
CA THR A 303 27.37 -16.61 14.61
C THR A 303 27.09 -18.04 14.15
N PRO A 304 27.35 -19.07 14.99
CA PRO A 304 27.13 -20.45 14.60
C PRO A 304 25.68 -20.68 14.19
N LYS A 305 25.46 -21.27 13.02
CA LYS A 305 24.11 -21.54 12.47
C LYS A 305 23.24 -22.42 13.37
N SER A 306 23.87 -23.14 14.31
CA SER A 306 23.21 -23.99 15.29
C SER A 306 22.65 -23.28 16.51
N TYR A 307 22.94 -21.99 16.68
CA TYR A 307 22.43 -21.25 17.84
C TYR A 307 20.98 -20.80 17.63
N PRO A 308 20.14 -20.87 18.68
CA PRO A 308 18.76 -20.44 18.60
C PRO A 308 18.69 -18.92 18.72
N PHE A 309 18.18 -18.23 17.69
CA PHE A 309 17.89 -16.80 17.70
C PHE A 309 16.45 -16.53 17.27
N ARG A 310 16.06 -15.26 17.39
CA ARG A 310 14.76 -14.76 16.95
C ARG A 310 14.69 -14.62 15.44
N VAL A 311 13.47 -14.65 14.92
CA VAL A 311 13.18 -14.54 13.49
C VAL A 311 12.10 -13.51 13.28
N ARG A 312 12.40 -12.50 12.45
CA ARG A 312 11.42 -11.52 11.97
C ARG A 312 11.42 -11.54 10.46
N ALA A 313 10.29 -11.91 9.86
CA ALA A 313 10.11 -11.98 8.43
C ALA A 313 9.98 -10.58 7.81
N VAL A 314 10.36 -10.48 6.54
CA VAL A 314 10.26 -9.28 5.70
C VAL A 314 9.58 -9.64 4.39
N ARG A 315 8.89 -8.66 3.77
CA ARG A 315 8.44 -8.71 2.38
C ARG A 315 8.66 -7.38 1.67
N SER A 316 8.68 -7.40 0.34
CA SER A 316 8.74 -6.20 -0.50
C SER A 316 7.37 -5.82 -1.06
N PHE A 317 7.23 -4.58 -1.53
CA PHE A 317 6.05 -4.07 -2.25
C PHE A 317 6.46 -3.00 -3.25
#